data_AF-A0A3M7QZ88-F1
#
_entry.id   AF-A0A3M7QZ88-F1
#
_cell.length_a   1.000
_cell.length_b   1.000
_cell.length_c   1.000
_cell.angle_alpha   90.00
_cell.angle_beta   90.00
_cell.angle_gamma   90.00
#
_symmetry.space_group_name_H-M   'P 1'
#
loop_
_entity.id
_entity.type
_entity.pdbx_description
1 polymer ?
#
loop_
_entity_poly.entity_id
_entity_poly.type
_entity_poly.pdbx_seq_one_letter_code
_entity_poly.pdbx_strand_id
1 'polypeptide(L)'
;MAVDADGTWDLELDETILQDMYAWIDQIPLSRPKKRIERDFSDGVMVAELVKYYFPNWVELHNYAPANNTQQKMINWGLLNRKVFSRFGFNVPESIMRGISLGKTGLVETFLYNLRVKIDDYLYGLENNTSDPEYRNLFRANNQFKTTPRTDFRQNDNNFSQGPAKIPPLNRTKAAPTTGDMVSRLVYEEKEQECIAKDEQIQILNAKIRRLEHLLHLKDVRLQDLTEKAEKSTKC
;
A
#
# COMPACT_ATOMS: atom_id res chain seq x y z
N MET A 1 -14.22 -11.59 12.99
CA MET A 1 -13.06 -12.37 13.45
C MET A 1 -13.03 -12.28 14.96
N ALA A 2 -13.22 -13.40 15.66
CA ALA A 2 -13.36 -13.41 17.12
C ALA A 2 -11.98 -13.19 17.75
N VAL A 3 -11.87 -12.11 18.51
CA VAL A 3 -10.81 -11.97 19.52
C VAL A 3 -11.26 -12.79 20.70
N ASP A 4 -10.57 -13.89 20.99
CA ASP A 4 -10.79 -14.63 22.23
C ASP A 4 -10.56 -13.70 23.42
N ALA A 5 -11.38 -13.86 24.46
CA ALA A 5 -11.54 -12.95 25.60
C ALA A 5 -10.25 -12.66 26.39
N ASP A 6 -9.18 -13.37 26.08
CA ASP A 6 -7.91 -13.37 26.81
C ASP A 6 -6.87 -12.44 26.17
N GLY A 7 -7.18 -11.84 25.00
CA GLY A 7 -6.25 -10.96 24.28
C GLY A 7 -5.01 -11.68 23.75
N THR A 8 -5.11 -13.01 23.58
CA THR A 8 -4.03 -13.88 23.14
C THR A 8 -4.16 -14.11 21.64
N TRP A 9 -3.13 -13.77 20.88
CA TRP A 9 -3.04 -14.07 19.45
C TRP A 9 -2.31 -15.41 19.29
N ASP A 10 -3.06 -16.50 19.46
CA ASP A 10 -2.55 -17.85 19.22
C ASP A 10 -3.17 -18.36 17.92
N LEU A 11 -2.64 -17.86 16.80
CA LEU A 11 -3.02 -18.33 15.47
C LEU A 11 -1.97 -19.33 15.02
N GLU A 12 -2.36 -20.60 14.89
CA GLU A 12 -1.58 -21.59 14.15
C GLU A 12 -1.66 -21.26 12.66
N LEU A 13 -0.63 -20.57 12.16
CA LEU A 13 -0.47 -20.35 10.73
C LEU A 13 0.14 -21.60 10.10
N ASP A 14 -0.55 -22.18 9.12
CA ASP A 14 0.01 -23.28 8.35
C ASP A 14 1.20 -22.83 7.48
N GLU A 15 1.98 -23.78 7.00
CA GLU A 15 3.19 -23.51 6.21
C GLU A 15 2.88 -22.77 4.90
N THR A 16 1.71 -23.02 4.30
CA THR A 16 1.30 -22.36 3.05
C THR A 16 0.97 -20.88 3.24
N ILE A 17 0.24 -20.53 4.30
CA ILE A 17 -0.10 -19.15 4.69
C ILE A 17 1.18 -18.42 5.07
N LEU A 18 2.07 -19.08 5.81
CA LEU A 18 3.35 -18.51 6.21
C LEU A 18 4.22 -18.17 4.99
N GLN A 19 4.28 -19.07 4.01
CA GLN A 19 5.01 -18.85 2.76
C GLN A 19 4.43 -17.69 1.94
N ASP A 20 3.11 -17.60 1.83
CA ASP A 20 2.44 -16.49 1.13
C ASP A 20 2.68 -15.15 1.84
N MET A 21 2.64 -15.14 3.17
CA MET A 21 2.98 -13.96 3.97
C MET A 21 4.42 -13.51 3.71
N TYR A 22 5.40 -14.42 3.69
CA TYR A 22 6.78 -14.04 3.39
C TYR A 22 6.94 -13.50 1.97
N ALA A 23 6.29 -14.14 0.98
CA ALA A 23 6.29 -13.66 -0.40
C ALA A 23 5.71 -12.25 -0.53
N TRP A 24 4.66 -11.93 0.24
CA TRP A 24 4.07 -10.59 0.32
C TRP A 24 5.08 -9.55 0.86
N ILE A 25 5.76 -9.85 1.98
CA ILE A 25 6.71 -8.89 2.58
C ILE A 25 7.94 -8.69 1.67
N ASP A 26 8.31 -9.68 0.86
CA ASP A 26 9.42 -9.56 -0.09
C ASP A 26 9.11 -8.73 -1.33
N GLN A 27 7.83 -8.45 -1.62
CA GLN A 27 7.47 -7.44 -2.64
C GLN A 27 7.78 -6.01 -2.19
N ILE A 28 7.97 -5.80 -0.88
CA ILE A 28 8.14 -4.48 -0.29
C ILE A 28 9.64 -4.15 -0.26
N PRO A 29 10.07 -3.01 -0.84
CA PRO A 29 11.46 -2.59 -0.85
C PRO A 29 11.88 -2.05 0.53
N LEU A 30 12.14 -2.96 1.46
CA LEU A 30 12.63 -2.62 2.80
C LEU A 30 14.10 -2.19 2.74
N SER A 31 14.50 -1.33 3.68
CA SER A 31 15.85 -0.74 3.71
C SER A 31 16.97 -1.76 3.96
N ARG A 32 16.64 -2.95 4.48
CA ARG A 32 17.60 -3.99 4.83
C ARG A 32 17.07 -5.39 4.47
N PRO A 33 17.96 -6.30 4.03
CA PRO A 33 17.58 -7.68 3.78
C PRO A 33 17.21 -8.39 5.09
N LYS A 34 16.13 -9.15 5.05
CA LYS A 34 15.63 -9.94 6.19
C LYS A 34 16.51 -11.17 6.35
N LYS A 35 16.91 -11.47 7.59
CA LYS A 35 17.63 -12.71 7.94
C LYS A 35 16.87 -13.52 8.98
N ARG A 36 16.25 -12.85 9.96
CA ARG A 36 15.47 -13.47 11.04
C ARG A 36 14.28 -12.58 11.33
N ILE A 37 13.10 -12.94 10.84
CA ILE A 37 11.90 -12.10 10.89
C ILE A 37 11.60 -11.63 12.33
N GLU A 38 11.76 -12.52 13.31
CA GLU A 38 11.43 -12.25 14.70
C GLU A 38 12.35 -11.19 15.29
N ARG A 39 13.63 -11.20 14.91
CA ARG A 39 14.60 -10.20 15.36
C ARG A 39 14.41 -8.89 14.61
N ASP A 40 14.33 -8.99 13.29
CA ASP A 40 14.39 -7.85 12.38
C ASP A 40 13.12 -6.99 12.48
N PHE A 41 11.98 -7.58 12.88
CA PHE A 41 10.72 -6.86 13.12
C PHE A 41 10.48 -6.51 14.60
N SER A 42 11.31 -7.00 15.54
CA SER A 42 11.05 -6.85 16.98
C SER A 42 11.00 -5.40 17.47
N ASP A 43 11.68 -4.46 16.81
CA ASP A 43 11.76 -3.06 17.23
C ASP A 43 10.73 -2.14 16.56
N GLY A 44 9.90 -2.70 15.66
CA GLY A 44 8.85 -1.99 14.95
C GLY A 44 9.34 -1.11 13.79
N VAL A 45 10.64 -0.93 13.57
CA VAL A 45 11.13 -0.03 12.50
C VAL A 45 10.83 -0.61 11.12
N MET A 46 11.06 -1.91 10.91
CA MET A 46 10.68 -2.57 9.65
C MET A 46 9.17 -2.57 9.42
N VAL A 47 8.37 -2.65 10.49
CA VAL A 47 6.91 -2.54 10.39
C VAL A 47 6.50 -1.13 9.97
N ALA A 48 7.18 -0.10 10.48
CA ALA A 48 6.97 1.27 10.04
C ALA A 48 7.27 1.44 8.54
N GLU A 49 8.39 0.90 8.05
CA GLU A 49 8.71 0.89 6.62
C GLU A 49 7.66 0.15 5.78
N LEU A 50 7.24 -1.03 6.24
CA LEU A 50 6.20 -1.84 5.60
C LEU A 50 4.90 -1.04 5.45
N VAL A 51 4.41 -0.43 6.53
CA VAL A 51 3.17 0.35 6.47
C VAL A 51 3.35 1.64 5.66
N LYS A 52 4.55 2.23 5.67
CA LYS A 52 4.85 3.42 4.85
C LYS A 52 4.80 3.14 3.36
N TYR A 53 5.11 1.92 2.93
CA TYR A 53 4.98 1.53 1.52
C TYR A 53 3.53 1.67 1.03
N TYR A 54 2.56 1.23 1.83
CA TYR A 54 1.13 1.35 1.51
C TYR A 54 0.56 2.73 1.81
N PHE A 55 1.01 3.36 2.90
CA PHE A 55 0.50 4.65 3.38
C PHE A 55 1.63 5.63 3.66
N PRO A 56 2.23 6.26 2.63
CA PRO A 56 3.43 7.08 2.78
C PRO A 56 3.30 8.25 3.76
N ASN A 57 2.10 8.80 3.89
CA ASN A 57 1.81 9.99 4.70
C ASN A 57 1.43 9.67 6.15
N TRP A 58 1.24 8.40 6.50
CA TRP A 58 0.86 8.01 7.86
C TRP A 58 2.07 7.74 8.76
N VAL A 59 3.19 7.40 8.14
CA VAL A 59 4.41 7.00 8.85
C VAL A 59 5.51 8.01 8.60
N GLU A 60 5.98 8.61 9.68
CA GLU A 60 7.18 9.45 9.71
C GLU A 60 8.35 8.64 10.27
N LEU A 61 9.20 8.09 9.40
CA LEU A 61 10.28 7.16 9.80
C LEU A 61 11.25 7.76 10.83
N HIS A 62 11.45 9.08 10.83
CA HIS A 62 12.33 9.75 11.79
C HIS A 62 11.86 9.63 13.26
N ASN A 63 10.58 9.28 13.48
CA ASN A 63 10.04 9.06 14.83
C ASN A 63 10.36 7.67 15.40
N TYR A 64 10.90 6.76 14.59
CA TYR A 64 11.16 5.37 14.97
C TYR A 64 12.66 5.10 14.95
N ALA A 65 13.29 5.11 16.12
CA ALA A 65 14.71 4.82 16.25
C ALA A 65 14.95 3.30 16.36
N PRO A 66 15.89 2.71 15.58
CA PRO A 66 16.28 1.32 15.74
C PRO A 66 16.72 1.01 17.17
N ALA A 67 16.26 -0.11 17.73
CA ALA A 67 16.40 -0.37 19.15
C ALA A 67 16.65 -1.83 19.50
N ASN A 68 17.63 -2.06 20.39
CA ASN A 68 17.89 -3.38 20.97
C ASN A 68 17.28 -3.56 22.36
N ASN A 69 17.00 -2.45 23.08
CA ASN A 69 16.42 -2.50 24.42
C ASN A 69 14.89 -2.51 24.38
N THR A 70 14.26 -3.31 25.25
CA THR A 70 12.81 -3.52 25.25
C THR A 70 12.03 -2.23 25.49
N GLN A 71 12.54 -1.29 26.29
CA GLN A 71 11.83 -0.03 26.59
C GLN A 71 11.63 0.81 25.32
N GLN A 72 12.68 1.01 24.53
CA GLN A 72 12.59 1.76 23.29
C GLN A 72 11.78 1.02 22.22
N LYS A 73 11.89 -0.31 22.15
CA LYS A 73 11.01 -1.12 21.28
C LYS A 73 9.53 -0.88 21.61
N MET A 74 9.18 -0.90 22.90
CA MET A 74 7.81 -0.65 23.35
C MET A 74 7.33 0.78 23.02
N ILE A 75 8.21 1.78 23.09
CA ILE A 75 7.89 3.15 22.65
C ILE A 75 7.57 3.18 21.15
N ASN A 76 8.40 2.55 20.32
CA ASN A 76 8.17 2.47 18.87
C ASN A 76 6.83 1.78 18.57
N TRP A 77 6.57 0.63 19.19
CA TRP A 77 5.34 -0.14 19.04
C TRP A 77 4.10 0.64 19.51
N GLY A 78 4.16 1.28 20.68
CA GLY A 78 3.07 2.11 21.18
C GLY A 78 2.78 3.31 20.27
N LEU A 79 3.82 3.89 19.65
CA LEU A 79 3.65 4.97 18.69
C LEU A 79 2.97 4.49 17.41
N LEU A 80 3.41 3.35 16.84
CA LEU A 80 2.77 2.71 15.69
C LEU A 80 1.30 2.43 15.97
N ASN A 81 1.00 1.79 17.10
CA ASN A 81 -0.35 1.41 17.47
C ASN A 81 -1.28 2.63 17.55
N ARG A 82 -0.82 3.70 18.22
CA ARG A 82 -1.62 4.90 18.42
C ARG A 82 -1.78 5.77 17.16
N LYS A 83 -0.71 5.98 16.38
CA LYS A 83 -0.71 6.94 15.25
C LYS A 83 -1.06 6.34 13.91
N VAL A 84 -0.75 5.05 13.72
CA VAL A 84 -0.77 4.38 12.41
C VAL A 84 -1.85 3.31 12.39
N PHE A 85 -1.76 2.29 13.26
CA PHE A 85 -2.69 1.15 13.23
C PHE A 85 -4.13 1.54 13.55
N SER A 86 -4.31 2.51 14.45
CA SER A 86 -5.63 3.05 14.81
C SER A 86 -6.42 3.61 13.62
N ARG A 87 -5.75 4.05 12.54
CA ARG A 87 -6.41 4.65 11.37
C ARG A 87 -7.24 3.66 10.55
N PHE A 88 -6.83 2.40 10.53
CA PHE A 88 -7.54 1.31 9.85
C PHE A 88 -8.14 0.31 10.84
N GLY A 89 -8.42 0.78 12.06
CA GLY A 89 -9.11 0.00 13.10
C GLY A 89 -8.31 -1.23 13.56
N PHE A 90 -6.98 -1.18 13.48
CA PHE A 90 -6.11 -2.22 14.02
C PHE A 90 -5.58 -1.77 15.39
N ASN A 91 -5.89 -2.54 16.42
CA ASN A 91 -5.43 -2.28 17.78
C ASN A 91 -4.64 -3.48 18.29
N VAL A 92 -3.37 -3.26 18.59
CA VAL A 92 -2.46 -4.30 19.07
C VAL A 92 -2.38 -4.23 20.59
N PRO A 93 -2.77 -5.30 21.32
CA PRO A 93 -2.65 -5.32 22.77
C PRO A 93 -1.20 -5.16 23.24
N GLU A 94 -1.00 -4.55 24.42
CA GLU A 94 0.34 -4.35 24.98
C GLU A 94 1.07 -5.68 25.22
N SER A 95 0.34 -6.73 25.62
CA SER A 95 0.88 -8.09 25.78
C SER A 95 1.54 -8.61 24.50
N ILE A 96 0.90 -8.39 23.35
CA ILE A 96 1.40 -8.79 22.03
C ILE A 96 2.62 -7.95 21.65
N MET A 97 2.55 -6.62 21.77
CA MET A 97 3.69 -5.72 21.48
C MET A 97 4.92 -6.09 22.32
N ARG A 98 4.71 -6.43 23.60
CA ARG A 98 5.77 -6.87 24.51
C ARG A 98 6.32 -8.24 24.10
N GLY A 99 5.46 -9.19 23.73
CA GLY A 99 5.86 -10.51 23.24
C GLY A 99 6.72 -10.42 21.97
N ILE A 100 6.33 -9.57 21.01
CA ILE A 100 7.11 -9.29 19.80
C ILE A 100 8.45 -8.62 20.15
N SER A 101 8.44 -7.64 21.05
CA SER A 101 9.67 -6.93 21.47
C SER A 101 10.72 -7.86 22.09
N LEU A 102 10.26 -8.91 22.77
CA LEU A 102 11.07 -9.97 23.37
C LEU A 102 11.45 -11.09 22.38
N GLY A 103 10.91 -11.07 21.16
CA GLY A 103 11.19 -12.07 20.13
C GLY A 103 10.55 -13.43 20.41
N LYS A 104 9.36 -13.47 21.05
CA LYS A 104 8.59 -14.70 21.19
C LYS A 104 8.22 -15.23 19.80
N THR A 105 8.62 -16.46 19.50
CA THR A 105 8.38 -17.16 18.23
C THR A 105 6.89 -17.20 17.91
N GLY A 106 6.52 -17.04 16.63
CA GLY A 106 5.14 -17.12 16.13
C GLY A 106 4.33 -15.83 16.28
N LEU A 107 4.68 -14.94 17.21
CA LEU A 107 3.93 -13.70 17.42
C LEU A 107 4.15 -12.68 16.31
N VAL A 108 5.35 -12.63 15.74
CA VAL A 108 5.67 -11.67 14.66
C VAL A 108 4.92 -12.06 13.40
N GLU A 109 4.91 -13.35 13.08
CA GLU A 109 4.20 -13.95 11.96
C GLU A 109 2.69 -13.71 12.10
N THR A 110 2.15 -14.02 13.29
CA THR A 110 0.74 -13.76 13.60
C THR A 110 0.40 -12.28 13.47
N PHE A 111 1.26 -11.40 13.97
CA PHE A 111 1.07 -9.96 13.83
C PHE A 111 1.08 -9.50 12.38
N LEU A 112 2.05 -9.97 11.58
CA LEU A 112 2.20 -9.59 10.17
C LEU A 112 1.03 -10.06 9.31
N TYR A 113 0.52 -11.26 9.58
CA TYR A 113 -0.69 -11.77 8.95
C TYR A 113 -1.89 -10.86 9.26
N ASN A 114 -2.13 -10.56 10.54
CA ASN A 114 -3.24 -9.68 10.94
C ASN A 114 -3.10 -8.27 10.38
N LEU A 115 -1.87 -7.74 10.33
CA LEU A 115 -1.56 -6.46 9.72
C LEU A 115 -1.92 -6.48 8.23
N ARG A 116 -1.55 -7.53 7.49
CA ARG A 116 -1.88 -7.68 6.06
C ARG A 116 -3.38 -7.64 5.82
N VAL A 117 -4.14 -8.50 6.52
CA VAL A 117 -5.61 -8.54 6.41
C VAL A 117 -6.20 -7.15 6.62
N LYS A 118 -5.72 -6.43 7.63
CA LYS A 118 -6.19 -5.08 7.95
C LYS A 118 -5.82 -4.03 6.90
N ILE A 119 -4.65 -4.14 6.28
CA ILE A 119 -4.24 -3.28 5.17
C ILE A 119 -5.12 -3.57 3.95
N ASP A 120 -5.30 -4.83 3.60
CA ASP A 120 -6.08 -5.26 2.43
C ASP A 120 -7.56 -4.86 2.57
N ASP A 121 -8.17 -5.09 3.74
CA ASP A 121 -9.54 -4.66 4.05
C ASP A 121 -9.70 -3.13 3.87
N TYR A 122 -8.71 -2.36 4.32
CA TYR A 122 -8.74 -0.90 4.23
C TYR A 122 -8.64 -0.42 2.78
N LEU A 123 -7.70 -0.98 2.01
CA LEU A 123 -7.51 -0.65 0.60
C LEU A 123 -8.74 -1.04 -0.24
N TYR A 124 -9.33 -2.19 0.04
CA TYR A 124 -10.57 -2.62 -0.62
C TYR A 124 -11.75 -1.67 -0.30
N GLY A 125 -11.87 -1.23 0.96
CA GLY A 125 -12.87 -0.24 1.35
C GLY A 125 -12.70 1.10 0.62
N LEU A 126 -11.46 1.54 0.45
CA LEU A 126 -11.10 2.76 -0.28
C LEU A 126 -11.47 2.69 -1.78
N GLU A 127 -11.20 1.57 -2.44
CA GLU A 127 -11.55 1.39 -3.87
C GLU A 127 -13.07 1.47 -4.11
N ASN A 128 -13.87 0.99 -3.16
CA ASN A 128 -15.33 1.09 -3.23
C ASN A 128 -15.86 2.49 -2.87
N ASN A 129 -15.01 3.38 -2.32
CA ASN A 129 -15.34 4.75 -1.96
C ASN A 129 -14.35 5.74 -2.57
N THR A 130 -14.33 5.84 -3.90
CA THR A 130 -13.42 6.73 -4.65
C THR A 130 -13.58 8.23 -4.37
N SER A 131 -14.63 8.62 -3.65
CA SER A 131 -14.85 9.99 -3.18
C SER A 131 -14.07 10.32 -1.91
N ASP A 132 -13.51 9.31 -1.23
CA ASP A 132 -12.69 9.51 -0.05
C ASP A 132 -11.44 10.35 -0.38
N PRO A 133 -11.19 11.46 0.35
CA PRO A 133 -9.97 12.25 0.19
C PRO A 133 -8.68 11.41 0.31
N GLU A 134 -8.71 10.35 1.11
CA GLU A 134 -7.58 9.45 1.31
C GLU A 134 -7.32 8.56 0.10
N TYR A 135 -8.37 8.07 -0.57
CA TYR A 135 -8.25 7.38 -1.87
C TYR A 135 -7.54 8.29 -2.86
N ARG A 136 -7.96 9.56 -2.95
CA ARG A 136 -7.31 10.53 -3.82
C ARG A 136 -5.85 10.73 -3.42
N ASN A 137 -5.51 10.87 -2.15
CA ASN A 137 -4.13 11.10 -1.75
C ASN A 137 -3.20 9.91 -2.04
N LEU A 138 -3.67 8.69 -1.83
CA LEU A 138 -2.88 7.47 -2.03
C LEU A 138 -2.73 7.12 -3.53
N PHE A 139 -3.83 7.18 -4.30
CA PHE A 139 -3.85 6.74 -5.70
C PHE A 139 -3.58 7.86 -6.72
N ARG A 140 -3.77 9.15 -6.37
CA ARG A 140 -3.44 10.28 -7.26
C ARG A 140 -1.96 10.62 -7.26
N ALA A 141 -1.23 10.40 -6.16
CA ALA A 141 0.21 10.64 -6.09
C ALA A 141 0.99 9.73 -7.06
N ASN A 142 0.56 8.47 -7.22
CA ASN A 142 1.12 7.56 -8.23
C ASN A 142 0.79 7.97 -9.68
N ASN A 143 -0.27 8.77 -9.90
CA ASN A 143 -0.64 9.29 -11.21
C ASN A 143 -0.11 10.71 -11.51
N GLN A 144 0.55 11.40 -10.56
CA GLN A 144 1.10 12.74 -10.80
C GLN A 144 2.39 12.75 -11.64
N PHE A 145 2.98 11.60 -11.94
CA PHE A 145 3.99 11.47 -13.00
C PHE A 145 3.37 11.27 -14.40
N LYS A 146 2.03 11.30 -14.54
CA LYS A 146 1.31 11.00 -15.79
C LYS A 146 0.45 12.13 -16.38
N THR A 147 0.56 13.38 -15.95
CA THR A 147 -0.10 14.49 -16.68
C THR A 147 0.79 15.70 -16.83
N THR A 148 1.06 16.01 -18.10
CA THR A 148 1.80 17.17 -18.63
C THR A 148 1.21 18.53 -18.21
N PRO A 149 1.97 19.63 -18.41
CA PRO A 149 1.59 20.98 -18.00
C PRO A 149 0.40 21.46 -18.82
N ARG A 150 -0.59 22.03 -18.13
CA ARG A 150 -1.76 22.69 -18.71
C ARG A 150 -1.31 23.89 -19.54
N THR A 151 -1.31 23.74 -20.86
CA THR A 151 -1.31 24.86 -21.81
C THR A 151 -2.71 25.47 -21.82
N ASP A 152 -2.91 26.52 -21.04
CA ASP A 152 -4.10 27.38 -21.16
C ASP A 152 -4.01 28.16 -22.48
N PHE A 153 -4.51 27.57 -23.56
CA PHE A 153 -4.93 28.28 -24.78
C PHE A 153 -6.45 28.22 -24.88
N ARG A 154 -7.12 29.29 -24.49
CA ARG A 154 -8.43 29.65 -25.06
C ARG A 154 -8.42 31.11 -25.49
N GLN A 155 -8.55 31.27 -26.80
CA GLN A 155 -8.76 32.54 -27.48
C GLN A 155 -10.08 33.18 -27.04
N ASN A 156 -9.96 34.44 -26.62
CA ASN A 156 -10.70 35.65 -27.04
C ASN A 156 -12.20 35.55 -27.36
N ASP A 157 -13.00 36.44 -26.74
CA ASP A 157 -13.50 37.63 -27.46
C ASP A 157 -14.28 38.62 -26.57
N ASN A 158 -14.00 39.91 -26.83
CA ASN A 158 -14.83 41.12 -26.73
C ASN A 158 -14.88 42.04 -25.48
N ASN A 159 -14.15 43.16 -25.66
CA ASN A 159 -14.53 44.58 -25.46
C ASN A 159 -14.68 45.18 -24.04
N PHE A 160 -13.79 46.14 -23.69
CA PHE A 160 -14.04 47.60 -23.80
C PHE A 160 -12.84 48.44 -23.26
N SER A 161 -12.33 49.34 -24.12
CA SER A 161 -11.89 50.73 -23.91
C SER A 161 -10.79 51.20 -22.93
N GLN A 162 -9.82 51.91 -23.56
CA GLN A 162 -9.21 53.22 -23.23
C GLN A 162 -7.88 53.30 -22.45
N GLY A 163 -6.89 53.94 -23.11
CA GLY A 163 -5.88 54.80 -22.46
C GLY A 163 -4.40 54.55 -22.86
N PRO A 164 -3.72 55.47 -23.57
CA PRO A 164 -2.33 55.31 -24.01
C PRO A 164 -1.33 56.04 -23.10
N ALA A 165 -0.07 55.57 -23.02
CA ALA A 165 1.18 56.36 -23.14
C ALA A 165 2.45 55.78 -22.44
N LYS A 166 3.56 55.74 -23.20
CA LYS A 166 4.91 56.30 -22.91
C LYS A 166 6.07 55.46 -22.26
N ILE A 167 7.01 55.04 -23.16
CA ILE A 167 8.51 55.13 -23.18
C ILE A 167 9.40 54.26 -22.19
N PRO A 168 10.75 54.08 -22.41
CA PRO A 168 11.37 52.81 -22.86
C PRO A 168 12.63 52.37 -22.00
N PRO A 169 13.65 51.64 -22.51
CA PRO A 169 14.19 50.40 -21.92
C PRO A 169 15.47 50.56 -21.06
N LEU A 170 15.82 49.54 -20.26
CA LEU A 170 17.18 49.40 -19.70
C LEU A 170 17.70 47.95 -19.77
N ASN A 171 18.82 47.80 -20.48
CA ASN A 171 19.64 46.60 -20.61
C ASN A 171 20.33 46.23 -19.28
N ARG A 172 20.31 44.95 -18.86
CA ARG A 172 21.55 44.26 -18.42
C ARG A 172 21.44 42.73 -18.25
N THR A 173 22.32 42.06 -19.00
CA THR A 173 23.15 40.88 -18.65
C THR A 173 22.52 39.50 -18.39
N LYS A 174 22.66 38.64 -19.42
CA LYS A 174 23.16 37.25 -19.42
C LYS A 174 23.08 36.46 -18.10
N ALA A 175 22.14 35.52 -18.06
CA ALA A 175 22.32 34.24 -17.37
C ALA A 175 21.65 33.16 -18.25
N ALA A 176 22.44 32.21 -18.73
CA ALA A 176 21.93 31.02 -19.39
C ALA A 176 21.33 30.06 -18.34
N PRO A 177 20.15 29.48 -18.56
CA PRO A 177 19.76 28.26 -17.88
C PRO A 177 20.22 27.07 -18.73
N THR A 178 21.19 26.34 -18.20
CA THR A 178 21.62 25.03 -18.69
C THR A 178 20.42 24.09 -18.69
N THR A 179 20.11 23.57 -19.88
CA THR A 179 19.16 22.50 -20.20
C THR A 179 19.19 21.36 -19.16
N GLY A 180 18.15 21.29 -18.33
CA GLY A 180 17.79 20.08 -17.61
C GLY A 180 17.00 19.16 -18.54
N ASP A 181 17.55 17.98 -18.82
CA ASP A 181 16.96 16.78 -19.44
C ASP A 181 15.57 16.96 -20.08
N MET A 182 15.54 17.44 -21.34
CA MET A 182 14.40 17.15 -22.22
C MET A 182 14.50 15.68 -22.63
N VAL A 183 13.70 14.82 -22.00
CA VAL A 183 13.47 13.46 -22.47
C VAL A 183 13.01 13.54 -23.93
N SER A 184 13.79 12.97 -24.84
CA SER A 184 13.49 12.97 -26.27
C SER A 184 12.06 12.48 -26.51
N ARG A 185 11.29 13.23 -27.30
CA ARG A 185 9.90 12.93 -27.66
C ARG A 185 9.68 11.47 -28.09
N LEU A 186 10.65 10.89 -28.80
CA LEU A 186 10.64 9.48 -29.23
C LEU A 186 10.64 8.49 -28.05
N VAL A 187 11.40 8.78 -27.00
CA VAL A 187 11.45 7.94 -25.78
C VAL A 187 10.13 8.01 -25.03
N TYR A 188 9.47 9.17 -25.04
CA TYR A 188 8.15 9.32 -24.45
C TYR A 188 7.09 8.51 -25.21
N GLU A 189 7.08 8.60 -26.54
CA GLU A 189 6.15 7.84 -27.40
C GLU A 189 6.36 6.32 -27.27
N GLU A 190 7.62 5.86 -27.17
CA GLU A 190 7.93 4.44 -26.90
C GLU A 190 7.41 4.00 -25.53
N LYS A 191 7.58 4.83 -24.49
CA LYS A 191 7.07 4.56 -23.14
C LYS A 191 5.54 4.58 -23.07
N GLU A 192 4.89 5.41 -23.87
CA GLU A 192 3.43 5.44 -24.00
C GLU A 192 2.90 4.15 -24.63
N GLN A 193 3.53 3.66 -25.69
CA GLN A 193 3.20 2.37 -26.31
C GLN A 193 3.43 1.19 -25.35
N GLU A 194 4.54 1.20 -24.60
CA GLU A 194 4.81 0.20 -23.56
C GLU A 194 3.74 0.22 -22.46
N CYS A 195 3.24 1.40 -22.10
CA CYS A 195 2.16 1.54 -21.12
C CYS A 195 0.84 0.95 -21.65
N ILE A 196 0.49 1.23 -22.92
CA ILE A 196 -0.71 0.67 -23.56
C ILE A 196 -0.64 -0.87 -23.59
N ALA A 197 0.50 -1.43 -24.00
CA ALA A 197 0.68 -2.88 -24.03
C ALA A 197 0.55 -3.52 -22.63
N LYS A 198 1.05 -2.85 -21.59
CA LYS A 198 0.88 -3.30 -20.19
C LYS A 198 -0.58 -3.23 -19.74
N ASP A 199 -1.30 -2.17 -20.09
CA ASP A 199 -2.72 -2.02 -19.77
C ASP A 199 -3.57 -3.11 -20.46
N GLU A 200 -3.25 -3.47 -21.71
CA GLU A 200 -3.86 -4.61 -22.41
C GLU A 200 -3.55 -5.94 -21.70
N GLN A 201 -2.30 -6.16 -21.30
CA GLN A 201 -1.92 -7.36 -20.56
C GLN A 201 -2.67 -7.47 -19.21
N ILE A 202 -2.84 -6.35 -18.51
CA ILE A 202 -3.61 -6.28 -17.26
C ILE A 202 -5.07 -6.65 -17.52
N GLN A 203 -5.68 -6.15 -18.59
CA GLN A 203 -7.07 -6.51 -18.94
C GLN A 203 -7.23 -8.01 -19.19
N ILE A 204 -6.28 -8.64 -19.89
CA ILE A 204 -6.27 -10.09 -20.13
C ILE A 204 -6.13 -10.86 -18.82
N LEU A 205 -5.22 -10.44 -17.94
CA LEU A 205 -5.03 -11.07 -16.63
C LEU A 205 -6.28 -10.93 -15.75
N ASN A 206 -6.90 -9.75 -15.71
CA ASN A 206 -8.16 -9.53 -14.98
C ASN A 206 -9.30 -10.41 -15.51
N ALA A 207 -9.39 -10.60 -16.84
CA ALA A 207 -10.34 -11.55 -17.42
C ALA A 207 -10.07 -13.00 -17.00
N LYS A 208 -8.79 -13.41 -16.94
CA LYS A 208 -8.39 -14.74 -16.45
C LYS A 208 -8.72 -14.93 -14.96
N ILE A 209 -8.46 -13.93 -14.12
CA ILE A 209 -8.81 -13.95 -12.69
C ILE A 209 -10.32 -14.17 -12.52
N ARG A 210 -11.16 -13.36 -13.18
CA ARG A 210 -12.63 -13.52 -13.15
C ARG A 210 -13.08 -14.92 -13.58
N ARG A 211 -12.42 -15.51 -14.58
CA ARG A 211 -12.73 -16.87 -15.03
C ARG A 211 -12.36 -17.92 -13.99
N LEU A 212 -11.20 -17.77 -13.34
CA LEU A 212 -10.74 -18.68 -12.29
C LEU A 212 -11.63 -18.59 -11.05
N GLU A 213 -11.99 -17.37 -10.62
CA GLU A 213 -12.93 -17.13 -9.51
C GLU A 213 -14.28 -17.80 -9.78
N HIS A 214 -14.82 -17.67 -11.00
CA HIS A 214 -16.05 -18.34 -11.38
C HIS A 214 -15.94 -19.88 -11.34
N LEU A 215 -14.81 -20.43 -11.80
CA LEU A 215 -14.57 -21.88 -11.75
C LEU A 215 -14.42 -22.40 -10.32
N LEU A 216 -13.77 -21.62 -9.46
CA LEU A 216 -13.61 -21.94 -8.04
C LEU A 216 -14.98 -21.94 -7.34
N HIS A 217 -15.80 -20.91 -7.57
CA HIS A 217 -17.17 -20.87 -7.05
C HIS A 217 -18.01 -22.09 -7.48
N LEU A 218 -17.93 -22.49 -8.75
CA LEU A 218 -18.63 -23.69 -9.23
C LEU A 218 -18.12 -24.98 -8.54
N LYS A 219 -16.80 -25.07 -8.28
CA LYS A 219 -16.20 -26.19 -7.54
C LYS A 219 -16.70 -26.22 -6.10
N ASP A 220 -16.79 -25.07 -5.43
CA ASP A 220 -17.26 -24.98 -4.04
C ASP A 220 -18.72 -25.41 -3.91
N VAL A 221 -19.59 -24.93 -4.80
CA VAL A 221 -21.00 -25.38 -4.87
C VAL A 221 -21.07 -26.89 -5.08
N ARG A 222 -20.25 -27.42 -5.99
CA ARG A 222 -20.22 -28.86 -6.26
C ARG A 222 -19.71 -29.68 -5.07
N LEU A 223 -18.73 -29.15 -4.34
CA LEU A 223 -18.21 -29.77 -3.12
C LEU A 223 -19.29 -29.79 -2.03
N GLN A 224 -19.99 -28.68 -1.81
CA GLN A 224 -21.12 -28.62 -0.85
C GLN A 224 -22.19 -29.68 -1.16
N ASP A 225 -22.63 -29.76 -2.42
CA ASP A 225 -23.62 -30.76 -2.86
C ASP A 225 -23.18 -32.20 -2.57
N LEU A 226 -21.90 -32.51 -2.80
CA LEU A 226 -21.35 -33.85 -2.60
C LEU A 226 -21.19 -34.17 -1.11
N THR A 227 -20.74 -33.21 -0.31
CA THR A 227 -20.61 -33.33 1.14
C THR A 227 -21.98 -33.55 1.78
N GLU A 228 -23.00 -32.79 1.38
CA GLU A 228 -24.38 -33.00 1.87
C GLU A 228 -24.91 -34.39 1.54
N LYS A 229 -24.64 -34.90 0.33
CA LYS A 229 -25.07 -36.25 -0.07
C LYS A 229 -24.33 -37.34 0.70
N ALA A 230 -23.04 -37.14 0.97
CA ALA A 230 -22.25 -38.06 1.79
C ALA A 230 -22.75 -38.09 3.25
N GLU A 231 -23.06 -36.94 3.83
CA GLU A 231 -23.64 -36.85 5.18
C GLU A 231 -25.03 -37.48 5.28
N LYS A 232 -25.89 -37.28 4.26
CA LYS A 232 -27.21 -37.94 4.20
C LYS A 232 -27.07 -39.46 4.09
N SER A 233 -26.06 -39.95 3.38
CA SER A 233 -25.82 -41.40 3.20
C SER A 233 -25.17 -42.07 4.41
N THR A 234 -24.53 -41.31 5.30
CA THR A 234 -23.92 -41.83 6.55
C THR A 234 -24.86 -41.76 7.75
N LYS A 235 -25.98 -41.03 7.65
CA LYS A 235 -27.02 -40.91 8.69
C LYS A 235 -28.20 -41.88 8.50
N CYS A 236 -28.22 -42.65 7.41
CA CYS A 236 -29.14 -43.77 7.16
C CYS A 236 -28.41 -45.11 7.37
#